data_AF-A0A947BNG5-F1
#
_entry.id   AF-A0A947BNG5-F1
#
_cell.length_a   1.000
_cell.length_b   1.000
_cell.length_c   1.000
_cell.angle_alpha   90.00
_cell.angle_beta   90.00
_cell.angle_gamma   90.00
#
_symmetry.space_group_name_H-M   'P 1'
#
loop_
_entity.id
_entity.type
_entity.pdbx_description
1 polymer ?
#
loop_
_entity_poly.entity_id
_entity_poly.type
_entity_poly.pdbx_seq_one_letter_code
_entity_poly.pdbx_strand_id
1 'polypeptide(L)'
;MLIWVSALHCEAKPVIDYYRLKKSHDDSAFDLYRGDDMLCIISGVGKIASAAACAWIAARNDHQASIAWINLGVAGSGQHAIGSAFSLNQVIDADSGQRYYPVPCAGALLPGSACLTLSQPGEDYREDSLFDMEASGFIYSALRFSSAELTQGIKVV
;
A
#
# COMPACT_ATOMS: atom_id res chain seq x y z
N MET A 1 -9.25 -2.80 -13.29
CA MET A 1 -9.56 -1.83 -12.21
C MET A 1 -8.32 -1.58 -11.36
N LEU A 2 -8.15 -0.37 -10.79
CA LEU A 2 -7.05 -0.02 -9.89
C LEU A 2 -7.56 0.23 -8.46
N ILE A 3 -6.89 -0.31 -7.45
CA ILE A 3 -7.20 -0.11 -6.03
C ILE A 3 -6.00 0.52 -5.32
N TRP A 4 -6.21 1.69 -4.75
CA TRP A 4 -5.31 2.35 -3.83
C TRP A 4 -5.63 1.95 -2.39
N VAL A 5 -4.61 1.58 -1.62
CA VAL A 5 -4.73 1.19 -0.22
C VAL A 5 -3.82 2.10 0.60
N SER A 6 -4.40 2.88 1.50
CA SER A 6 -3.67 3.79 2.39
C SER A 6 -4.14 3.62 3.82
N ALA A 7 -3.24 3.77 4.80
CA ALA A 7 -3.60 3.60 6.21
C ALA A 7 -4.43 4.79 6.71
N LEU A 8 -4.07 5.99 6.27
CA LEU A 8 -4.61 7.25 6.77
C LEU A 8 -5.28 8.08 5.67
N HIS A 9 -6.26 8.89 6.07
CA HIS A 9 -6.91 9.83 5.16
C HIS A 9 -5.96 10.84 4.53
N CYS A 10 -4.95 11.31 5.26
CA CYS A 10 -3.97 12.25 4.74
C CYS A 10 -3.10 11.64 3.63
N GLU A 11 -2.79 10.35 3.72
CA GLU A 11 -2.05 9.61 2.68
C GLU A 11 -2.89 9.41 1.42
N ALA A 12 -4.18 9.11 1.60
CA ALA A 12 -5.13 8.90 0.50
C ALA A 12 -5.57 10.19 -0.19
N LYS A 13 -5.54 11.33 0.53
CA LYS A 13 -6.10 12.60 0.07
C LYS A 13 -5.56 13.05 -1.30
N PRO A 14 -4.24 13.00 -1.58
CA PRO A 14 -3.72 13.37 -2.91
C PRO A 14 -4.33 12.55 -4.05
N VAL A 15 -4.53 11.24 -3.84
CA VAL A 15 -5.17 10.34 -4.82
C VAL A 15 -6.65 10.71 -4.99
N ILE A 16 -7.36 10.88 -3.87
CA ILE A 16 -8.79 11.24 -3.86
C ILE A 16 -9.01 12.56 -4.61
N ASP A 17 -8.21 13.59 -4.32
CA ASP A 17 -8.35 14.91 -4.92
C ASP A 17 -7.99 14.89 -6.41
N TYR A 18 -6.86 14.26 -6.77
CA TYR A 18 -6.37 14.21 -8.15
C TYR A 18 -7.36 13.51 -9.08
N TYR A 19 -7.87 12.35 -8.66
CA TYR A 19 -8.85 11.57 -9.43
C TYR A 19 -10.30 11.95 -9.14
N ARG A 20 -10.54 12.92 -8.25
CA ARG A 20 -11.88 13.40 -7.85
C ARG A 20 -12.79 12.25 -7.37
N LEU A 21 -12.23 11.32 -6.61
CA LEU A 21 -12.96 10.16 -6.10
C LEU A 21 -14.03 10.61 -5.11
N LYS A 22 -15.19 9.95 -5.15
CA LYS A 22 -16.32 10.27 -4.28
C LYS A 22 -16.43 9.27 -3.14
N LYS A 23 -16.70 9.75 -1.93
CA LYS A 23 -16.93 8.86 -0.78
C LYS A 23 -18.15 7.97 -1.04
N SER A 24 -17.97 6.68 -0.84
CA SER A 24 -19.05 5.69 -0.83
C SER A 24 -19.73 5.73 0.54
N HIS A 25 -21.06 5.78 0.56
CA HIS A 25 -21.84 5.78 1.80
C HIS A 25 -22.47 4.41 2.11
N ASP A 26 -22.37 3.47 1.17
CA ASP A 26 -22.98 2.13 1.27
C ASP A 26 -22.09 1.13 2.03
N ASP A 27 -20.92 1.57 2.48
CA ASP A 27 -19.82 0.73 2.95
C ASP A 27 -19.50 1.04 4.42
N SER A 28 -19.65 0.07 5.34
CA SER A 28 -19.55 0.30 6.78
C SER A 28 -18.24 -0.16 7.45
N ALA A 29 -17.45 -1.02 6.79
CA ALA A 29 -16.26 -1.62 7.39
C ALA A 29 -15.00 -0.75 7.21
N PHE A 30 -14.89 -0.08 6.06
CA PHE A 30 -13.76 0.78 5.70
C PHE A 30 -14.30 2.00 4.97
N ASP A 31 -13.62 3.14 5.16
CA ASP A 31 -13.87 4.32 4.35
C ASP A 31 -13.38 4.04 2.92
N LEU A 32 -14.32 4.08 1.98
CA LEU A 32 -14.07 3.78 0.57
C LEU A 32 -14.43 4.97 -0.31
N TYR A 33 -13.56 5.29 -1.26
CA TYR A 33 -13.75 6.30 -2.28
C TYR A 33 -13.75 5.64 -3.66
N ARG A 34 -14.68 6.07 -4.53
CA ARG A 34 -14.94 5.44 -5.83
C ARG A 34 -14.82 6.44 -6.98
N GLY A 35 -14.26 5.97 -8.08
CA GLY A 35 -14.32 6.56 -9.42
C GLY A 35 -14.74 5.49 -10.43
N ASP A 36 -14.59 5.77 -11.73
CA ASP A 36 -15.09 4.86 -12.78
C ASP A 36 -14.37 3.50 -12.78
N ASP A 37 -13.03 3.49 -12.85
CA ASP A 37 -12.20 2.26 -12.86
C ASP A 37 -11.22 2.20 -11.69
N MET A 38 -11.54 2.91 -10.60
CA MET A 38 -10.64 3.11 -9.47
C MET A 38 -11.33 3.16 -8.13
N LEU A 39 -10.68 2.56 -7.15
CA LEU A 39 -11.08 2.58 -5.75
C LEU A 39 -9.91 3.09 -4.91
N CYS A 40 -10.22 3.81 -3.83
CA CYS A 40 -9.27 4.16 -2.80
C CYS A 40 -9.87 3.81 -1.43
N ILE A 41 -9.25 2.84 -0.74
CA ILE A 41 -9.71 2.33 0.54
C ILE A 41 -8.76 2.79 1.65
N ILE A 42 -9.34 3.27 2.75
CA ILE A 42 -8.60 3.58 3.97
C ILE A 42 -8.56 2.32 4.82
N SER A 43 -7.39 1.69 4.93
CA SER A 43 -7.24 0.41 5.63
C SER A 43 -7.21 0.55 7.15
N GLY A 44 -6.78 1.71 7.65
CA GLY A 44 -6.29 1.85 9.02
C GLY A 44 -4.83 1.39 9.16
N VAL A 45 -4.23 1.72 10.30
CA VAL A 45 -2.82 1.49 10.61
C VAL A 45 -2.56 0.02 10.94
N GLY A 46 -1.43 -0.50 10.45
CA GLY A 46 -0.92 -1.83 10.75
C GLY A 46 -1.26 -2.90 9.71
N LYS A 47 -0.38 -3.88 9.60
CA LYS A 47 -0.42 -4.95 8.58
C LYS A 47 -1.69 -5.79 8.61
N ILE A 48 -2.29 -5.99 9.78
CA ILE A 48 -3.56 -6.72 9.91
C ILE A 48 -4.71 -5.93 9.25
N ALA A 49 -4.79 -4.63 9.54
CA ALA A 49 -5.83 -3.75 9.01
C ALA A 49 -5.67 -3.60 7.48
N SER A 50 -4.43 -3.40 7.03
CA SER A 50 -4.06 -3.40 5.61
C SER A 50 -4.45 -4.69 4.88
N ALA A 51 -4.13 -5.85 5.43
CA ALA A 51 -4.51 -7.14 4.84
C ALA A 51 -6.02 -7.35 4.79
N ALA A 52 -6.74 -6.98 5.87
CA ALA A 52 -8.19 -7.10 5.97
C ALA A 52 -8.90 -6.20 4.95
N ALA A 53 -8.44 -4.96 4.77
CA ALA A 53 -8.99 -4.03 3.78
C ALA A 53 -8.83 -4.58 2.36
N CYS A 54 -7.66 -5.13 2.02
CA CYS A 54 -7.40 -5.76 0.72
C CYS A 54 -8.34 -6.94 0.47
N ALA A 55 -8.49 -7.85 1.44
CA ALA A 55 -9.37 -9.01 1.29
C ALA A 55 -10.84 -8.59 1.16
N TRP A 56 -11.26 -7.61 1.97
CA TRP A 56 -12.63 -7.10 1.95
C TRP A 56 -12.98 -6.44 0.61
N ILE A 57 -12.10 -5.59 0.07
CA ILE A 57 -12.39 -4.91 -1.20
C ILE A 57 -12.23 -5.86 -2.39
N ALA A 58 -11.32 -6.84 -2.35
CA ALA A 58 -11.19 -7.86 -3.38
C ALA A 58 -12.48 -8.70 -3.50
N ALA A 59 -13.03 -9.16 -2.37
CA ALA A 59 -14.27 -9.96 -2.35
C ALA A 59 -15.48 -9.22 -2.92
N ARG A 60 -15.48 -7.88 -2.88
CA ARG A 60 -16.56 -7.03 -3.43
C ARG A 60 -16.38 -6.72 -4.92
N ASN A 61 -15.23 -7.07 -5.48
CA ASN A 61 -14.87 -6.83 -6.88
C ASN A 61 -14.38 -8.11 -7.55
N ASP A 62 -14.87 -9.26 -7.11
CA ASP A 62 -14.52 -10.60 -7.61
C ASP A 62 -14.89 -10.82 -9.10
N HIS A 63 -15.86 -10.05 -9.60
CA HIS A 63 -16.24 -10.00 -11.01
C HIS A 63 -15.18 -9.35 -11.93
N GLN A 64 -14.19 -8.66 -11.37
CA GLN A 64 -13.14 -8.00 -12.14
C GLN A 64 -12.09 -9.03 -12.59
N ALA A 65 -11.86 -9.10 -13.90
CA ALA A 65 -10.87 -10.04 -14.47
C ALA A 65 -9.42 -9.76 -14.02
N SER A 66 -9.12 -8.50 -13.68
CA SER A 66 -7.79 -8.08 -13.23
C SER A 66 -7.87 -6.82 -12.36
N ILE A 67 -7.19 -6.88 -11.21
CA ILE A 67 -7.10 -5.78 -10.25
C ILE A 67 -5.63 -5.38 -10.11
N ALA A 68 -5.33 -4.10 -10.30
CA ALA A 68 -4.05 -3.52 -9.93
C ALA A 68 -4.15 -2.94 -8.51
N TRP A 69 -3.09 -3.06 -7.74
CA TRP A 69 -3.04 -2.66 -6.34
C TRP A 69 -1.85 -1.75 -6.11
N ILE A 70 -2.09 -0.63 -5.43
CA ILE A 70 -1.04 0.28 -4.98
C ILE A 70 -1.24 0.55 -3.49
N ASN A 71 -0.25 0.17 -2.67
CA ASN A 71 -0.17 0.71 -1.32
C ASN A 71 0.55 2.05 -1.35
N LEU A 72 -0.13 3.11 -0.92
CA LEU A 72 0.45 4.44 -0.79
C LEU A 72 0.44 4.83 0.67
N GLY A 73 1.61 5.16 1.23
CA GLY A 73 1.69 5.66 2.59
C GLY A 73 3.03 6.29 2.91
N VAL A 74 3.15 6.81 4.13
CA VAL A 74 4.44 7.32 4.62
C VAL A 74 5.31 6.18 5.14
N ALA A 75 6.62 6.42 5.20
CA ALA A 75 7.58 5.51 5.83
C ALA A 75 8.67 6.30 6.55
N GLY A 76 9.19 5.76 7.65
CA GLY A 76 10.40 6.27 8.27
C GLY A 76 11.65 5.90 7.48
N SER A 77 12.68 6.73 7.55
CA SER A 77 14.03 6.42 7.06
C SER A 77 15.07 7.26 7.80
N GLY A 78 16.23 6.67 8.09
CA GLY A 78 17.40 7.40 8.60
C GLY A 78 18.38 7.84 7.51
N GLN A 79 18.24 7.32 6.29
CA GLN A 79 19.17 7.55 5.18
C GLN A 79 18.60 8.45 4.06
N HIS A 80 17.29 8.66 4.05
CA HIS A 80 16.61 9.41 3.00
C HIS A 80 16.00 10.71 3.51
N ALA A 81 15.96 11.72 2.63
CA ALA A 81 15.41 13.03 2.97
C ALA A 81 13.88 12.99 3.06
N ILE A 82 13.31 13.76 3.99
CA ILE A 82 11.87 13.98 4.07
C ILE A 82 11.37 14.58 2.74
N GLY A 83 10.26 14.05 2.23
CA GLY A 83 9.62 14.36 0.96
C GLY A 83 10.08 13.48 -0.21
N SER A 84 11.05 12.58 -0.02
CA SER A 84 11.49 11.67 -1.07
C SER A 84 10.52 10.48 -1.22
N ALA A 85 10.30 10.05 -2.46
CA ALA A 85 9.35 8.98 -2.79
C ALA A 85 10.08 7.79 -3.43
N PHE A 86 9.65 6.58 -3.05
CA PHE A 86 10.26 5.32 -3.48
C PHE A 86 9.20 4.31 -3.89
N SER A 87 9.53 3.48 -4.87
CA SER A 87 8.82 2.22 -5.13
C SER A 87 9.45 1.09 -4.32
N LEU A 88 8.64 0.20 -3.76
CA LEU A 88 9.14 -0.93 -2.99
C LEU A 88 9.63 -2.04 -3.91
N ASN A 89 10.92 -2.38 -3.84
CA ASN A 89 11.52 -3.49 -4.59
C ASN A 89 11.73 -4.75 -3.71
N GLN A 90 11.60 -4.59 -2.39
CA GLN A 90 11.59 -5.66 -1.40
C GLN A 90 10.73 -5.23 -0.23
N VAL A 91 9.94 -6.16 0.31
CA VAL A 91 9.19 -5.95 1.55
C VAL A 91 9.50 -7.08 2.51
N ILE A 92 9.85 -6.74 3.74
CA ILE A 92 10.27 -7.67 4.79
C ILE A 92 9.31 -7.49 5.96
N ASP A 93 8.64 -8.56 6.38
CA ASP A 93 7.88 -8.56 7.62
C ASP A 93 8.83 -8.79 8.80
N ALA A 94 8.98 -7.81 9.70
CA ALA A 94 9.97 -7.88 10.76
C ALA A 94 9.70 -8.99 11.79
N ASP A 95 8.42 -9.31 12.04
CA ASP A 95 8.06 -10.31 13.05
C ASP A 95 8.28 -11.75 12.54
N SER A 96 7.96 -12.00 11.27
CA SER A 96 8.01 -13.35 10.68
C SER A 96 9.25 -13.61 9.83
N GLY A 97 9.99 -12.58 9.44
CA GLY A 97 11.10 -12.66 8.49
C GLY A 97 10.68 -12.95 7.04
N GLN A 98 9.37 -12.99 6.76
CA GLN A 98 8.86 -13.22 5.41
C GLN A 98 9.26 -12.08 4.47
N ARG A 99 9.58 -12.45 3.22
CA ARG A 99 10.06 -11.51 2.20
C ARG A 99 9.24 -11.59 0.93
N TYR A 100 8.93 -10.43 0.38
CA TYR A 100 8.26 -10.26 -0.90
C TYR A 100 9.09 -9.40 -1.83
N TYR A 101 9.01 -9.66 -3.13
CA TYR A 101 9.75 -8.95 -4.17
C TYR A 101 8.77 -8.50 -5.26
N PRO A 102 8.14 -7.31 -5.10
CA PRO A 102 7.32 -6.72 -6.16
C PRO A 102 8.11 -6.59 -7.46
N VAL A 103 7.46 -6.88 -8.58
CA VAL A 103 8.09 -6.71 -9.90
C VAL A 103 8.11 -5.22 -10.24
N PRO A 104 9.27 -4.62 -10.51
CA PRO A 104 9.32 -3.20 -10.89
C PRO A 104 8.49 -2.94 -12.15
N CYS A 105 7.65 -1.92 -12.13
CA CYS A 105 6.97 -1.49 -13.35
C CYS A 105 7.98 -0.88 -14.33
N ALA A 106 7.99 -1.37 -15.58
CA ALA A 106 8.84 -0.81 -16.63
C ALA A 106 8.52 0.68 -16.85
N GLY A 107 9.53 1.54 -16.78
CA GLY A 107 9.37 3.00 -16.87
C GLY A 107 8.95 3.69 -15.56
N ALA A 108 8.97 2.99 -14.43
CA ALA A 108 8.79 3.61 -13.11
C ALA A 108 9.83 4.72 -12.91
N LEU A 109 9.35 5.92 -12.57
CA LEU A 109 10.18 7.10 -12.33
C LEU A 109 10.76 7.15 -10.90
N LEU A 110 10.29 6.27 -10.01
CA LEU A 110 10.69 6.26 -8.61
C LEU A 110 11.89 5.33 -8.39
N PRO A 111 12.87 5.73 -7.55
CA PRO A 111 13.91 4.82 -7.10
C PRO A 111 13.31 3.64 -6.32
N GLY A 112 13.94 2.47 -6.46
CA GLY A 112 13.61 1.28 -5.70
C GLY A 112 14.22 1.31 -4.31
N SER A 113 13.47 0.93 -3.27
CA SER A 113 14.00 0.72 -1.92
C SER A 113 13.35 -0.48 -1.24
N ALA A 114 14.09 -1.09 -0.30
CA ALA A 114 13.57 -2.12 0.57
C ALA A 114 12.73 -1.50 1.69
N CYS A 115 11.69 -2.20 2.13
CA CYS A 115 10.82 -1.78 3.22
C CYS A 115 10.75 -2.87 4.30
N LEU A 116 11.06 -2.50 5.53
CA LEU A 116 10.85 -3.31 6.72
C LEU A 116 9.52 -2.92 7.36
N THR A 117 8.54 -3.83 7.35
CA THR A 117 7.23 -3.63 7.98
C THR A 117 7.28 -4.06 9.43
N LEU A 118 7.07 -3.10 10.33
CA LEU A 118 7.05 -3.27 11.78
C LEU A 118 5.62 -3.47 12.30
N SER A 119 5.47 -4.18 13.42
CA SER A 119 4.19 -4.31 14.12
C SER A 119 3.86 -3.11 15.02
N GLN A 120 4.86 -2.32 15.38
CA GLN A 120 4.75 -1.11 16.19
C GLN A 120 5.62 0.00 15.59
N PRO A 121 5.35 1.28 15.89
CA PRO A 121 6.23 2.37 15.47
C PRO A 121 7.66 2.13 15.93
N GLY A 122 8.61 2.21 15.00
CA GLY A 122 10.04 2.11 15.29
C GLY A 122 10.63 3.46 15.69
N GLU A 123 11.71 3.43 16.48
CA GLU A 123 12.54 4.61 16.79
C GLU A 123 13.96 4.49 16.22
N ASP A 124 14.28 3.33 15.65
CA ASP A 124 15.61 3.01 15.12
C ASP A 124 15.55 2.81 13.61
N TYR A 125 16.08 3.79 12.87
CA TYR A 125 16.12 3.81 11.41
C TYR A 125 17.54 3.72 10.86
N ARG A 126 18.44 3.01 11.54
CA ARG A 126 19.85 2.88 11.13
C ARG A 126 20.06 2.07 9.86
N GLU A 127 19.21 1.08 9.58
CA GLU A 127 19.32 0.29 8.34
C GLU A 127 18.97 1.15 7.11
N ASP A 128 19.65 0.87 6.00
CA ASP A 128 19.35 1.49 4.70
C ASP A 128 18.08 0.86 4.10
N SER A 129 16.94 1.24 4.67
CA SER A 129 15.62 0.75 4.32
C SER A 129 14.56 1.77 4.71
N LEU A 130 13.37 1.59 4.15
CA LEU A 130 12.15 2.24 4.58
C LEU A 130 11.50 1.44 5.69
N PHE A 131 10.81 2.12 6.60
CA PHE A 131 10.15 1.51 7.74
C PHE A 131 8.69 1.91 7.75
N ASP A 132 7.80 0.93 7.64
CA ASP A 132 6.36 1.17 7.63
C ASP A 132 5.65 0.18 8.55
N MET A 133 4.31 0.19 8.56
CA MET A 133 3.53 -0.75 9.34
C MET A 133 2.53 -1.56 8.52
N GLU A 134 2.44 -1.37 7.20
CA GLU A 134 1.34 -1.88 6.37
C GLU A 134 1.77 -2.76 5.19
N ALA A 135 2.96 -2.55 4.62
CA ALA A 135 3.34 -3.08 3.32
C ALA A 135 3.35 -4.61 3.28
N SER A 136 3.83 -5.28 4.33
CA SER A 136 3.82 -6.75 4.40
C SER A 136 2.40 -7.33 4.35
N GLY A 137 1.48 -6.74 5.11
CA GLY A 137 0.07 -7.15 5.14
C GLY A 137 -0.66 -6.86 3.83
N PHE A 138 -0.38 -5.70 3.23
CA PHE A 138 -0.87 -5.34 1.90
C PHE A 138 -0.45 -6.37 0.86
N ILE A 139 0.85 -6.61 0.70
CA ILE A 139 1.37 -7.51 -0.34
C ILE A 139 0.87 -8.94 -0.10
N TYR A 140 0.90 -9.40 1.15
CA TYR A 140 0.41 -10.74 1.50
C TYR A 140 -1.01 -10.98 1.02
N SER A 141 -1.89 -9.98 1.19
CA SER A 141 -3.30 -10.09 0.82
C SER A 141 -3.50 -9.86 -0.69
N ALA A 142 -2.91 -8.81 -1.26
CA ALA A 142 -3.05 -8.45 -2.67
C ALA A 142 -2.60 -9.58 -3.63
N LEU A 143 -1.50 -10.28 -3.30
CA LEU A 143 -0.98 -11.40 -4.09
C LEU A 143 -1.91 -12.62 -4.15
N ARG A 144 -2.96 -12.68 -3.31
CA ARG A 144 -4.00 -13.73 -3.39
C ARG A 144 -5.02 -13.45 -4.50
N PHE A 145 -5.14 -12.19 -4.92
CA PHE A 145 -6.16 -11.73 -5.86
C PHE A 145 -5.56 -11.23 -7.18
N SER A 146 -4.25 -11.00 -7.23
CA SER A 146 -3.57 -10.44 -8.40
C SER A 146 -2.11 -10.87 -8.46
N SER A 147 -1.50 -10.75 -9.63
CA SER A 147 -0.11 -11.11 -9.84
C SER A 147 0.85 -10.06 -9.25
N ALA A 148 2.12 -10.42 -9.11
CA ALA A 148 3.14 -9.52 -8.54
C ALA A 148 3.40 -8.29 -9.43
N GLU A 149 3.19 -8.39 -10.75
CA GLU A 149 3.30 -7.28 -11.69
C GLU A 149 2.22 -6.22 -11.47
N LEU A 150 1.08 -6.61 -10.89
CA LEU A 150 -0.07 -5.76 -10.60
C LEU A 150 -0.09 -5.28 -9.14
N THR A 151 0.94 -5.56 -8.35
CA THR A 151 0.98 -5.23 -6.92
C THR A 151 2.20 -4.36 -6.63
N GLN A 152 1.97 -3.08 -6.30
CA GLN A 152 3.04 -2.10 -6.09
C GLN A 152 2.92 -1.44 -4.72
N GLY A 153 4.05 -1.12 -4.12
CA GLY A 153 4.13 -0.27 -2.93
C GLY A 153 4.85 1.04 -3.26
N ILE A 154 4.28 2.16 -2.84
CA ILE A 154 4.87 3.49 -2.96
C ILE A 154 4.91 4.11 -1.57
N LYS A 155 6.11 4.55 -1.17
CA LYS A 155 6.34 5.15 0.14
C LYS A 155 6.98 6.52 0.02
N VAL A 156 6.52 7.45 0.85
CA VAL A 156 7.08 8.80 0.98
C VAL A 156 7.71 8.94 2.37
N VAL A 157 8.96 9.38 2.43
CA VAL A 157 9.66 9.69 3.69
C VAL A 157 9.22 11.04 4.24
#